data_AF-A0A392RHM8-F1
#
_entry.id   AF-A0A392RHM8-F1
#
_cell.length_a   1.000
_cell.length_b   1.000
_cell.length_c   1.000
_cell.angle_alpha   90.00
_cell.angle_beta   90.00
_cell.angle_gamma   90.00
#
_symmetry.space_group_name_H-M   'P 1'
#
loop_
_entity.id
_entity.type
_entity.pdbx_description
1 polymer ?
#
loop_
_entity_poly.entity_id
_entity_poly.type
_entity_poly.pdbx_seq_one_letter_code
_entity_poly.pdbx_strand_id
1 'polypeptide(L)' 'MLPRLEPTSDPASPYFVHSGDGPSSVKVSPLLTGSNYHSWSRSMRRALGGKLKLEFIDGSIP' A
#
# COMPACT_ATOMS: atom_id res chain seq x y z
N MET A 1 -28.12 9.89 7.58
CA MET A 1 -27.15 9.11 6.78
C MET A 1 -26.03 10.05 6.40
N LEU A 2 -24.77 9.72 6.68
CA LEU A 2 -23.64 10.50 6.18
C LEU A 2 -23.58 10.37 4.65
N PRO A 3 -23.30 11.45 3.91
CA PRO A 3 -23.14 11.36 2.47
C PRO A 3 -21.99 10.40 2.17
N ARG A 4 -22.20 9.50 1.21
CA ARG A 4 -21.15 8.61 0.70
C ARG A 4 -20.03 9.50 0.18
N LEU A 5 -18.85 9.38 0.78
CA LEU A 5 -17.65 10.03 0.26
C LEU A 5 -17.25 9.35 -1.04
N GLU A 6 -16.81 10.14 -2.02
CA GLU A 6 -16.21 9.59 -3.23
C GLU A 6 -14.97 8.77 -2.85
N PRO A 7 -14.66 7.64 -3.52
CA PRO A 7 -13.56 6.75 -3.14
C PRO A 7 -12.19 7.42 -3.11
N THR A 8 -12.00 8.50 -3.87
CA THR A 8 -10.78 9.31 -3.91
C THR A 8 -10.70 10.32 -2.75
N SER A 9 -11.80 10.57 -2.05
CA SER A 9 -11.91 11.53 -0.94
C SER A 9 -12.06 10.87 0.42
N ASP A 10 -12.31 9.56 0.46
CA ASP A 10 -12.42 8.78 1.69
C ASP A 10 -11.04 8.21 2.11
N PRO A 11 -10.44 8.63 3.24
CA PRO A 11 -9.15 8.12 3.68
C PRO A 11 -9.15 6.62 4.03
N ALA A 12 -10.31 6.00 4.21
CA ALA A 12 -10.44 4.55 4.40
C ALA A 12 -10.53 3.77 3.07
N SER A 13 -10.64 4.46 1.94
CA SER A 13 -10.70 3.84 0.62
C SER A 13 -9.29 3.52 0.09
N PRO A 14 -9.07 2.35 -0.53
CA PRO A 14 -7.81 2.02 -1.19
C PRO A 14 -7.49 2.96 -2.37
N TYR A 15 -8.50 3.64 -2.93
CA TYR A 15 -8.35 4.60 -4.03
C TYR A 15 -7.95 6.01 -3.56
N PHE A 16 -7.92 6.27 -2.26
CA PHE A 16 -7.45 7.54 -1.72
C PHE A 16 -5.95 7.69 -1.96
N VAL A 17 -5.53 8.86 -2.43
CA VAL A 17 -4.11 9.18 -2.68
C VAL A 17 -3.68 10.23 -1.67
N HIS A 18 -2.85 9.83 -0.71
CA HIS A 18 -2.32 10.76 0.29
C HIS A 18 -1.24 11.63 -0.33
N SER A 19 -1.05 12.87 0.13
CA SER A 19 0.01 13.77 -0.38
C SER A 19 1.44 13.21 -0.23
N GLY A 20 1.61 12.21 0.65
CA GLY A 20 2.85 11.47 0.85
C GLY A 20 2.95 10.17 0.03
N ASP A 21 1.99 9.87 -0.84
CA ASP A 21 2.07 8.78 -1.79
C ASP A 21 2.87 9.18 -3.02
N GLY A 22 3.69 8.25 -3.49
CA GLY A 22 4.59 8.46 -4.61
C GLY A 22 5.57 7.28 -4.78
N PRO A 23 6.37 7.26 -5.86
CA PRO A 23 7.25 6.13 -6.19
C PRO A 23 8.26 5.78 -5.09
N SER A 24 8.66 6.77 -4.29
CA SER A 24 9.59 6.62 -3.17
C SER A 24 8.89 6.40 -1.82
N SER A 25 7.56 6.37 -1.78
CA SER A 25 6.81 6.42 -0.53
C SER A 25 6.78 5.11 0.26
N VAL A 26 7.11 3.99 -0.41
CA VAL A 26 7.33 2.70 0.23
C VAL A 26 8.83 2.43 0.25
N LYS A 27 9.42 2.45 1.45
CA LYS A 27 10.83 2.13 1.68
C LYS A 27 10.91 0.89 2.55
N VAL A 28 11.43 -0.20 1.99
CA VAL A 28 11.71 -1.44 2.70
C VAL A 28 13.22 -1.62 2.79
N SER A 29 13.71 -1.83 4.02
CA SER A 29 15.11 -2.15 4.31
C SER A 29 15.17 -3.48 5.07
N PRO A 30 16.11 -4.38 4.76
CA PRO A 30 17.08 -4.32 3.66
C PRO A 30 16.41 -4.47 2.27
N LEU A 31 17.11 -4.05 1.21
CA LEU A 31 16.66 -4.27 -0.17
C LEU A 31 16.55 -5.77 -0.48
N LEU A 32 15.70 -6.12 -1.44
CA LEU A 32 15.52 -7.51 -1.88
C LEU A 32 16.84 -8.08 -2.41
N THR A 33 17.19 -9.24 -1.90
CA THR A 33 18.26 -10.11 -2.39
C THR A 33 17.68 -11.51 -2.61
N GLY A 34 18.41 -12.39 -3.28
CA GLY A 34 17.95 -13.76 -3.52
C GLY A 34 17.66 -14.54 -2.22
N SER A 35 18.41 -14.29 -1.15
CA SER A 35 18.29 -15.04 0.10
C SER A 35 17.30 -14.46 1.12
N ASN A 36 16.89 -13.18 0.98
CA ASN A 36 16.09 -12.49 2.00
C ASN A 36 14.60 -12.36 1.66
N TYR A 37 14.13 -12.99 0.57
CA TYR A 37 12.78 -12.84 0.03
C TYR A 37 11.68 -12.92 1.09
N HIS A 38 11.74 -13.92 1.98
CA HIS A 38 10.68 -14.13 2.97
C HIS A 38 10.59 -12.95 3.96
N SER A 39 11.71 -12.45 4.45
CA SER A 39 11.76 -11.28 5.32
C SER A 39 11.36 -10.01 4.58
N TRP A 40 11.87 -9.81 3.35
CA TRP A 40 11.55 -8.67 2.51
C TRP A 40 10.05 -8.61 2.16
N SER A 41 9.45 -9.73 1.77
CA SER A 41 8.04 -9.84 1.41
C SER A 41 7.13 -9.44 2.58
N ARG A 42 7.42 -9.92 3.80
CA ARG A 42 6.67 -9.51 4.99
C ARG A 42 6.78 -8.01 5.26
N SER A 43 7.98 -7.44 5.14
CA SER A 43 8.18 -6.01 5.34
C SER A 43 7.46 -5.17 4.27
N MET A 44 7.49 -5.61 3.01
CA MET A 44 6.77 -4.98 1.90
C MET A 44 5.26 -5.02 2.10
N ARG A 45 4.70 -6.17 2.50
CA ARG A 45 3.27 -6.30 2.82
C ARG A 45 2.84 -5.36 3.95
N ARG A 46 3.66 -5.19 4.98
CA ARG A 46 3.39 -4.24 6.08
C ARG A 46 3.42 -2.79 5.60
N ALA A 47 4.44 -2.42 4.83
CA ALA A 47 4.58 -1.05 4.32
C ALA A 47 3.43 -0.65 3.39
N LEU A 48 2.96 -1.58 2.55
CA LEU A 48 1.80 -1.37 1.68
C LEU A 48 0.47 -1.43 2.43
N GLY A 49 0.32 -2.36 3.37
CA GLY A 49 -0.89 -2.53 4.17
C GLY A 49 -1.20 -1.31 5.02
N GLY A 50 -0.18 -0.63 5.56
CA GLY A 50 -0.35 0.64 6.29
C GLY A 50 -0.90 1.79 5.44
N LYS A 51 -0.95 1.63 4.11
CA LYS A 51 -1.46 2.63 3.16
C LYS A 51 -2.70 2.15 2.39
N LEU A 52 -3.24 0.98 2.71
CA LEU A 52 -4.32 0.33 1.95
C LEU A 52 -3.96 0.12 0.48
N LYS A 53 -2.68 -0.14 0.18
CA LYS A 53 -2.19 -0.37 -1.20
C LYS A 53 -1.83 -1.81 -1.51
N LEU A 54 -1.98 -2.72 -0.55
CA LEU A 54 -1.61 -4.12 -0.75
C LEU A 54 -2.45 -4.79 -1.84
N GLU A 55 -3.74 -4.46 -1.89
CA GLU A 55 -4.72 -5.07 -2.80
C GLU A 55 -4.47 -4.77 -4.28
N PHE A 56 -3.75 -3.68 -4.61
CA PHE A 56 -3.29 -3.40 -5.97
C PHE A 56 -2.14 -4.31 -6.41
N ILE A 57 -1.36 -4.82 -5.46
CA ILE A 57 -0.20 -5.67 -5.75
C ILE A 57 -0.60 -7.14 -5.81
N ASP A 58 -1.53 -7.57 -4.96
CA ASP A 58 -2.04 -8.95 -5.00
C ASP A 58 -3.15 -9.17 -6.04
N GLY A 59 -3.64 -8.09 -6.66
CA GLY A 59 -4.64 -8.12 -7.73
C GLY A 59 -6.08 -8.27 -7.24
N SER A 60 -6.32 -8.12 -5.93
CA SER A 60 -7.68 -8.05 -5.38
C SER A 60 -8.41 -6.80 -5.86
N ILE A 61 -7.67 -5.74 -6.18
CA ILE A 61 -8.16 -4.52 -6.83
C ILE A 61 -7.57 -4.42 -8.25
N PRO A 62 -8.42 -4.26 -9.28
CA PRO A 62 -8.00 -4.14 -10.68
C PRO A 62 -7.29 -2.82 -11.00
#